data_AF-A0A1G1E317-F1
#
_entry.id   AF-A0A1G1E317-F1
#
_cell.length_a   1.000
_cell.length_b   1.000
_cell.length_c   1.000
_cell.angle_alpha   90.00
_cell.angle_beta   90.00
_cell.angle_gamma   90.00
#
_symmetry.space_group_name_H-M   'P 1'
#
loop_
_entity.id
_entity.type
_entity.pdbx_description
1 polymer ?
#
loop_
_entity_poly.entity_id
_entity_poly.type
_entity_poly.pdbx_seq_one_letter_code
_entity_poly.pdbx_strand_id
1 'polypeptide(L)'
;MDFTDQQQIKEYCLEALEITEQYGIHEGLSYLIGEKFYLVHKNLRKAENQARFAYEHEKEHGNNADPKGREDFKLSYALTISKTYRFRLARIKSLEKTQSQFIQEIKDFFDTQDIMEYLNSYPRLGAKQKSNDSPPSPMTTKDVLAEIDDILTVESMKKTFA
;
A
#
# COMPACT_ATOMS: atom_id res chain seq x y z
N MET A 1 5.06 14.54 -0.54
CA MET A 1 4.84 13.13 -0.16
C MET A 1 4.00 13.25 1.07
N ASP A 2 2.69 13.28 0.86
CA ASP A 2 1.75 13.70 1.90
C ASP A 2 1.58 12.52 2.84
N PHE A 3 2.13 12.69 4.03
CA PHE A 3 1.86 11.78 5.14
C PHE A 3 0.43 12.05 5.55
N THR A 4 -0.41 11.03 5.47
CA THR A 4 -1.76 11.10 6.01
C THR A 4 -1.64 11.12 7.52
N ASP A 5 -1.82 12.29 8.12
CA ASP A 5 -1.86 12.45 9.56
C ASP A 5 -3.12 11.79 10.12
N GLN A 6 -3.10 11.38 11.39
CA GLN A 6 -4.21 10.66 12.02
C GLN A 6 -5.55 11.40 11.89
N GLN A 7 -5.52 12.73 11.90
CA GLN A 7 -6.72 13.54 11.71
C GLN A 7 -7.33 13.38 10.31
N GLN A 8 -6.50 13.28 9.27
CA GLN A 8 -6.96 13.03 7.91
C GLN A 8 -7.53 11.62 7.75
N ILE A 9 -6.99 10.63 8.46
CA ILE A 9 -7.56 9.28 8.50
C ILE A 9 -8.97 9.31 9.11
N LYS A 10 -9.15 10.05 10.21
CA LYS A 10 -10.47 10.25 10.84
C LYS A 10 -11.46 10.93 9.91
N GLU A 11 -11.03 11.98 9.22
CA GLU A 11 -11.87 12.67 8.22
C GLU A 11 -12.33 11.70 7.12
N TYR A 12 -11.45 10.82 6.63
CA TYR A 12 -11.86 9.78 5.69
C TYR A 12 -12.87 8.79 6.27
N CYS A 13 -12.74 8.41 7.55
CA CYS A 13 -13.70 7.52 8.20
C CYS A 13 -15.08 8.19 8.37
N LEU A 14 -15.10 9.48 8.73
CA LEU A 14 -16.33 10.26 8.83
C LEU A 14 -17.03 10.40 7.47
N GLU A 15 -16.28 10.73 6.42
CA GLU A 15 -16.82 10.81 5.06
C GLU A 15 -17.35 9.44 4.58
N ALA A 16 -16.67 8.34 4.94
CA ALA A 16 -17.13 7.00 4.65
C ALA A 16 -18.44 6.63 5.37
N LEU A 17 -18.63 7.12 6.60
CA LEU A 17 -19.91 6.98 7.30
C LEU A 17 -21.02 7.76 6.61
N GLU A 18 -20.76 9.00 6.19
CA GLU A 18 -21.75 9.79 5.44
C GLU A 18 -22.16 9.10 4.12
N ILE A 19 -21.18 8.51 3.40
CA ILE A 19 -21.44 7.69 2.21
C ILE A 19 -22.26 6.45 2.56
N THR A 20 -21.96 5.81 3.70
CA THR A 20 -22.69 4.63 4.18
C THR A 20 -24.15 4.94 4.46
N GLU A 21 -24.45 6.08 5.08
CA GLU A 21 -25.81 6.53 5.34
C GLU A 21 -26.62 6.78 4.05
N GLN A 22 -25.95 7.26 2.99
CA GLN A 22 -26.61 7.61 1.72
C GLN A 22 -26.71 6.44 0.73
N TYR A 23 -25.68 5.61 0.64
CA TYR A 23 -25.51 4.62 -0.44
C TYR A 23 -25.26 3.19 0.08
N GLY A 24 -25.19 3.01 1.40
CA GLY A 24 -24.99 1.72 2.05
C GLY A 24 -23.53 1.41 2.39
N ILE A 25 -23.37 0.43 3.29
CA ILE A 25 -22.08 0.05 3.90
C ILE A 25 -21.03 -0.31 2.85
N HIS A 26 -21.44 -1.01 1.78
CA HIS A 26 -20.53 -1.41 0.72
C HIS A 26 -19.85 -0.20 0.06
N GLU A 27 -20.60 0.88 -0.24
CA GLU A 27 -20.04 2.08 -0.89
C GLU A 27 -19.11 2.85 0.06
N GLY A 28 -19.47 2.95 1.34
CA GLY A 28 -18.61 3.56 2.36
C GLY A 28 -17.28 2.82 2.53
N LEU A 29 -17.34 1.49 2.64
CA LEU A 29 -16.13 0.65 2.68
C LEU A 29 -15.36 0.68 1.36
N SER A 30 -16.04 0.85 0.23
CA SER A 30 -15.38 1.00 -1.06
C SER A 30 -14.53 2.26 -1.14
N TYR A 31 -15.09 3.38 -0.70
CA TYR A 31 -14.35 4.63 -0.56
C TYR A 31 -13.17 4.47 0.41
N LEU A 32 -13.44 3.98 1.61
CA LEU A 32 -12.45 3.96 2.69
C LEU A 32 -11.35 2.93 2.47
N ILE A 33 -11.73 1.68 2.23
CA ILE A 33 -10.79 0.56 2.05
C ILE A 33 -10.31 0.50 0.60
N GLY A 34 -11.26 0.52 -0.34
CA GLY A 34 -10.98 0.36 -1.78
C GLY A 34 -10.16 1.50 -2.37
N GLU A 35 -10.38 2.75 -1.93
CA GLU A 35 -9.63 3.90 -2.44
C GLU A 35 -8.53 4.39 -1.48
N LYS A 36 -8.88 4.74 -0.24
CA LYS A 36 -7.92 5.43 0.66
C LYS A 36 -6.90 4.48 1.26
N PHE A 37 -7.35 3.45 1.96
CA PHE A 37 -6.48 2.46 2.61
C PHE A 37 -5.61 1.72 1.58
N TYR A 38 -6.20 1.36 0.43
CA TYR A 38 -5.49 0.73 -0.68
C TYR A 38 -4.21 1.46 -1.08
N LEU A 39 -4.23 2.79 -1.17
CA LEU A 39 -3.06 3.57 -1.55
C LEU A 39 -1.92 3.42 -0.53
N VAL A 40 -2.24 3.46 0.76
CA VAL A 40 -1.25 3.27 1.83
C VAL A 40 -0.68 1.85 1.77
N HIS A 41 -1.55 0.84 1.69
CA HIS A 41 -1.14 -0.57 1.61
C HIS A 41 -0.26 -0.86 0.39
N LYS A 42 -0.63 -0.34 -0.78
CA LYS A 42 0.14 -0.45 -2.02
C LYS A 42 1.51 0.23 -1.91
N ASN A 43 1.55 1.43 -1.33
CA ASN A 43 2.79 2.17 -1.14
C ASN A 43 3.76 1.46 -0.19
N LEU A 44 3.25 0.84 0.87
CA LEU A 44 4.04 0.03 1.79
C LEU A 44 4.66 -1.16 1.07
N ARG A 45 3.85 -1.99 0.40
CA ARG A 45 4.36 -3.14 -0.40
C ARG A 45 5.41 -2.73 -1.42
N LYS A 46 5.19 -1.59 -2.11
CA LYS A 46 6.18 -1.07 -3.07
C LYS A 46 7.48 -0.67 -2.39
N ALA A 47 7.42 -0.01 -1.24
CA ALA A 47 8.60 0.39 -0.49
C ALA A 47 9.39 -0.82 0.04
N GLU A 48 8.70 -1.84 0.56
CA GLU A 48 9.29 -3.11 1.02
C GLU A 48 10.00 -3.85 -0.12
N ASN A 49 9.32 -4.02 -1.26
CA ASN A 49 9.91 -4.65 -2.43
C ASN A 49 11.14 -3.87 -2.92
N GLN A 50 11.08 -2.54 -2.97
CA GLN A 50 12.21 -1.70 -3.34
C GLN A 50 13.40 -1.81 -2.38
N ALA A 51 13.15 -2.00 -1.08
CA ALA A 51 14.20 -2.22 -0.09
C ALA A 51 14.83 -3.61 -0.25
N ARG A 52 14.00 -4.65 -0.49
CA ARG A 52 14.48 -6.01 -0.74
C ARG A 52 15.36 -6.09 -1.98
N PHE A 53 14.90 -5.55 -3.11
CA PHE A 53 15.69 -5.53 -4.35
C PHE A 53 17.01 -4.77 -4.22
N ALA A 54 17.00 -3.64 -3.50
CA ALA A 54 18.25 -2.92 -3.24
C ALA A 54 19.22 -3.81 -2.47
N TYR A 55 18.75 -4.47 -1.39
CA TYR A 55 19.58 -5.33 -0.56
C TYR A 55 20.18 -6.51 -1.34
N GLU A 56 19.39 -7.16 -2.18
CA GLU A 56 19.84 -8.27 -3.03
C GLU A 56 20.90 -7.82 -4.05
N HIS A 57 20.67 -6.69 -4.73
CA HIS A 57 21.61 -6.11 -5.68
C HIS A 57 22.96 -5.74 -5.04
N GLU A 58 22.95 -5.23 -3.80
CA GLU A 58 24.19 -4.94 -3.07
C GLU A 58 24.96 -6.19 -2.66
N LYS A 59 24.26 -7.25 -2.26
CA LYS A 59 24.89 -8.53 -1.92
C LYS A 59 25.62 -9.15 -3.11
N GLU A 60 25.08 -8.99 -4.32
CA GLU A 60 25.65 -9.54 -5.55
C GLU A 60 26.84 -8.72 -6.08
N HIS A 61 26.80 -7.39 -5.96
CA HIS A 61 27.84 -6.50 -6.51
C HIS A 61 28.90 -6.02 -5.51
N GLY A 62 28.67 -6.15 -4.19
CA GLY A 62 29.63 -5.75 -3.15
C GLY A 62 30.89 -6.61 -3.06
N ASN A 63 30.88 -7.83 -3.63
CA ASN A 63 32.00 -8.78 -3.56
C ASN A 63 33.09 -8.60 -4.64
N ASN A 64 32.89 -7.71 -5.63
CA ASN A 64 33.78 -7.60 -6.79
C ASN A 64 34.71 -6.36 -6.78
N ALA A 65 34.87 -5.66 -5.65
CA ALA A 65 35.69 -4.45 -5.57
C ALA A 65 37.17 -4.75 -5.24
N ASP A 66 38.01 -4.73 -6.27
CA ASP A 66 39.49 -4.84 -6.26
C ASP A 66 40.14 -3.98 -5.14
N PRO A 67 41.10 -4.50 -4.33
CA PRO A 67 41.40 -3.91 -3.01
C PRO A 67 42.32 -2.70 -3.02
N LYS A 68 43.02 -2.39 -4.12
CA LYS A 68 44.16 -1.46 -4.09
C LYS A 68 43.75 -0.03 -4.48
N GLY A 69 43.57 0.83 -3.47
CA GLY A 69 43.58 2.30 -3.62
C GLY A 69 42.30 3.07 -3.26
N ARG A 70 41.34 2.48 -2.55
CA ARG A 70 39.97 3.03 -2.42
C ARG A 70 39.43 3.13 -0.99
N GLU A 71 40.21 3.46 0.04
CA GLU A 71 39.64 3.53 1.40
C GLU A 71 38.63 4.68 1.56
N ASP A 72 38.97 5.90 1.12
CA ASP A 72 38.05 7.05 1.14
C ASP A 72 36.84 6.85 0.21
N PHE A 73 37.06 6.20 -0.94
CA PHE A 73 35.99 5.86 -1.87
C PHE A 73 35.07 4.76 -1.32
N LYS A 74 35.62 3.75 -0.64
CA LYS A 74 34.83 2.70 0.05
C LYS A 74 34.06 3.28 1.23
N LEU A 75 34.65 4.18 2.00
CA LEU A 75 33.99 4.87 3.12
C LEU A 75 32.85 5.78 2.62
N SER A 76 33.10 6.63 1.62
CA SER A 76 32.06 7.49 1.04
C SER A 76 30.94 6.69 0.36
N TYR A 77 31.27 5.58 -0.30
CA TYR A 77 30.29 4.65 -0.87
C TYR A 77 29.45 3.97 0.23
N ALA A 78 30.09 3.41 1.27
CA ALA A 78 29.41 2.79 2.40
C ALA A 78 28.53 3.78 3.18
N LEU A 79 28.98 5.03 3.36
CA LEU A 79 28.21 6.10 3.98
C LEU A 79 26.98 6.47 3.15
N THR A 80 27.12 6.52 1.82
CA THR A 80 26.01 6.83 0.90
C THR A 80 24.98 5.71 0.93
N ILE A 81 25.41 4.45 0.84
CA ILE A 81 24.56 3.28 0.99
C ILE A 81 23.82 3.31 2.33
N SER A 82 24.53 3.42 3.45
CA SER A 82 23.90 3.39 4.77
C SER A 82 22.86 4.50 4.95
N LYS A 83 23.12 5.71 4.42
CA LYS A 83 22.16 6.81 4.40
C LYS A 83 20.93 6.45 3.57
N THR A 84 21.11 6.00 2.32
CA THR A 84 19.99 5.64 1.44
C THR A 84 19.14 4.51 2.02
N TYR A 85 19.75 3.50 2.62
CA TYR A 85 19.04 2.41 3.30
C TYR A 85 18.27 2.92 4.51
N ARG A 86 18.89 3.78 5.32
CA ARG A 86 18.22 4.40 6.47
C ARG A 86 16.99 5.20 6.04
N PHE A 87 17.06 5.96 4.95
CA PHE A 87 15.89 6.68 4.41
C PHE A 87 14.79 5.73 3.93
N ARG A 88 15.14 4.64 3.23
CA ARG A 88 14.18 3.62 2.78
C ARG A 88 13.48 2.94 3.96
N LEU A 89 14.24 2.52 4.96
CA LEU A 89 13.70 1.90 6.18
C LEU A 89 12.84 2.86 6.99
N ALA A 90 13.24 4.13 7.10
CA ALA A 90 12.43 5.14 7.77
C ALA A 90 11.07 5.35 7.07
N ARG A 91 11.06 5.31 5.73
CA ARG A 91 9.82 5.38 4.93
C ARG A 91 8.93 4.16 5.11
N ILE A 92 9.51 2.95 5.17
CA ILE A 92 8.74 1.73 5.46
C ILE A 92 8.08 1.86 6.84
N LYS A 93 8.86 2.23 7.87
CA LYS A 93 8.33 2.40 9.24
C LYS A 93 7.22 3.44 9.34
N SER A 94 7.32 4.55 8.61
CA SER A 94 6.25 5.55 8.61
C SER A 94 4.99 5.03 7.92
N LEU A 95 5.13 4.31 6.81
CA LEU A 95 3.99 3.69 6.11
C LEU A 95 3.34 2.57 6.94
N GLU A 96 4.12 1.74 7.64
CA GLU A 96 3.62 0.73 8.59
C GLU A 96 2.81 1.41 9.71
N LYS A 97 3.33 2.50 10.27
CA LYS A 97 2.63 3.27 11.30
C LYS A 97 1.30 3.82 10.76
N THR A 98 1.32 4.47 9.60
CA THR A 98 0.11 5.01 8.98
C THR A 98 -0.90 3.90 8.67
N GLN A 99 -0.45 2.75 8.17
CA GLN A 99 -1.32 1.59 7.91
C GLN A 99 -1.99 1.10 9.19
N SER A 100 -1.22 0.91 10.27
CA SER A 100 -1.77 0.47 11.56
C SER A 100 -2.78 1.47 12.14
N GLN A 101 -2.51 2.77 12.02
CA GLN A 101 -3.46 3.81 12.41
C GLN A 101 -4.74 3.74 11.58
N PHE A 102 -4.61 3.54 10.27
CA PHE A 102 -5.76 3.39 9.38
C PHE A 102 -6.62 2.17 9.75
N ILE A 103 -6.00 1.03 10.04
CA ILE A 103 -6.70 -0.19 10.46
C ILE A 103 -7.44 0.03 11.78
N GLN A 104 -6.80 0.67 12.75
CA GLN A 104 -7.42 0.99 14.04
C GLN A 104 -8.66 1.88 13.84
N GLU A 105 -8.50 3.01 13.14
CA GLU A 105 -9.63 3.93 12.92
C GLU A 105 -10.75 3.23 12.13
N ILE A 106 -10.46 2.49 11.05
CA ILE A 106 -11.51 1.73 10.34
C ILE A 106 -12.28 0.81 11.28
N LYS A 107 -11.58 0.05 12.14
CA LYS A 107 -12.22 -0.87 13.09
C LYS A 107 -13.02 -0.17 14.19
N ASP A 108 -12.72 1.10 14.47
CA ASP A 108 -13.48 1.91 15.42
C ASP A 108 -14.79 2.45 14.79
N PHE A 109 -14.82 2.64 13.47
CA PHE A 109 -15.97 3.19 12.74
C PHE A 109 -16.85 2.13 12.06
N PHE A 110 -16.32 0.96 11.73
CA PHE A 110 -17.03 -0.10 11.02
C PHE A 110 -16.86 -1.46 11.70
N ASP A 111 -17.92 -2.26 11.67
CA ASP A 111 -17.88 -3.61 12.23
C ASP A 111 -16.92 -4.51 11.45
N THR A 112 -16.20 -5.36 12.18
CA THR A 112 -15.23 -6.30 11.57
C THR A 112 -15.91 -7.28 10.62
N GLN A 113 -17.18 -7.61 10.86
CA GLN A 113 -17.97 -8.47 9.96
C GLN A 113 -18.20 -7.79 8.61
N ASP A 114 -18.63 -6.53 8.61
CA ASP A 114 -18.87 -5.76 7.39
C ASP A 114 -17.58 -5.56 6.59
N ILE A 115 -16.48 -5.25 7.27
CA ILE A 115 -15.15 -5.12 6.65
C ILE A 115 -14.75 -6.42 5.95
N MET A 116 -14.94 -7.56 6.61
CA MET A 116 -14.58 -8.86 6.05
C MET A 116 -15.54 -9.30 4.94
N GLU A 117 -16.83 -9.01 5.04
CA GLU A 117 -17.80 -9.26 3.98
C GLU A 117 -17.45 -8.46 2.72
N TYR A 118 -17.16 -7.17 2.88
CA TYR A 118 -16.66 -6.33 1.78
C TYR A 118 -15.37 -6.90 1.17
N LEU A 119 -14.36 -7.27 1.96
CA LEU A 119 -13.13 -7.85 1.40
C LEU A 119 -13.37 -9.22 0.75
N ASN A 120 -14.35 -9.99 1.21
CA ASN A 120 -14.70 -11.29 0.63
C ASN A 120 -15.49 -11.18 -0.68
N SER A 121 -16.05 -10.01 -1.00
CA SER A 121 -16.67 -9.75 -2.30
C SER A 121 -15.63 -9.53 -3.43
N TYR A 122 -14.33 -9.51 -3.11
CA TYR A 122 -13.23 -9.19 -4.02
C TYR A 122 -13.44 -7.87 -4.79
N PRO A 123 -13.50 -6.74 -4.05
CA PRO A 123 -13.77 -5.44 -4.63
C PRO A 123 -12.64 -5.01 -5.56
N ARG A 124 -12.99 -4.30 -6.65
CA ARG A 124 -12.02 -3.59 -7.50
C ARG A 124 -11.40 -2.47 -6.68
N LEU A 125 -10.07 -2.35 -6.70
CA LEU A 125 -9.35 -1.38 -5.89
C LEU A 125 -8.94 -0.12 -6.68
N GLY A 126 -8.89 1.01 -5.97
CA GLY A 126 -8.63 2.34 -6.51
C GLY A 126 -9.79 2.93 -7.29
N ALA A 127 -9.58 4.08 -7.92
CA ALA A 127 -10.60 4.83 -8.68
C ALA A 127 -11.13 4.12 -9.95
N LYS A 128 -10.84 2.82 -10.12
CA LYS A 128 -11.30 1.99 -11.23
C LYS A 128 -12.76 1.56 -11.08
N GLN A 129 -13.40 1.88 -9.97
CA GLN A 129 -14.80 1.54 -9.72
C GLN A 129 -15.80 2.41 -10.49
N LYS A 130 -15.32 3.42 -11.23
CA LYS A 130 -16.20 4.31 -12.00
C LYS A 130 -16.67 3.68 -13.32
N SER A 131 -18.00 3.49 -13.34
CA SER A 131 -18.97 3.30 -14.43
C SER A 131 -18.99 1.97 -15.20
N ASN A 132 -20.00 1.16 -14.84
CA ASN A 132 -20.60 0.09 -15.66
C ASN A 132 -21.29 0.58 -16.96
N ASP A 133 -21.18 1.87 -17.32
CA ASP A 133 -21.83 2.47 -18.50
C ASP A 133 -20.96 2.45 -19.77
N SER A 134 -19.76 1.88 -19.73
CA SER A 134 -18.94 1.69 -20.93
C SER A 134 -19.25 0.34 -21.59
N PRO A 135 -19.46 0.27 -22.92
CA PRO A 135 -19.65 -1.00 -23.61
C PRO A 135 -18.44 -1.92 -23.32
N PRO A 136 -18.65 -3.24 -23.20
CA PRO A 136 -17.60 -4.18 -22.87
C PRO A 136 -16.50 -4.11 -23.93
N SER A 137 -15.42 -3.41 -23.60
CA SER A 137 -14.19 -3.38 -24.40
C SER A 137 -13.57 -4.78 -24.36
N PRO A 138 -12.91 -5.24 -25.44
CA PRO A 138 -12.21 -6.51 -25.42
C PRO A 138 -11.21 -6.54 -24.26
N MET A 139 -11.34 -7.54 -23.39
CA MET A 139 -10.49 -7.70 -22.22
C MET A 139 -9.03 -7.83 -22.67
N THR A 140 -8.19 -6.91 -22.22
CA THR A 140 -6.76 -6.92 -22.56
C THR A 140 -5.98 -7.73 -21.53
N THR A 141 -4.77 -8.17 -21.87
CA THR A 141 -3.85 -8.82 -20.92
C THR A 141 -3.52 -7.92 -19.72
N LYS A 142 -3.56 -6.60 -19.90
CA LYS A 142 -3.37 -5.63 -18.80
C LYS A 142 -4.54 -5.65 -17.82
N ASP A 143 -5.76 -5.86 -18.32
CA ASP A 143 -6.96 -5.93 -17.49
C ASP A 143 -6.95 -7.19 -16.62
N VAL A 144 -6.53 -8.33 -17.20
CA VAL A 144 -6.34 -9.58 -16.46
C VAL A 144 -5.28 -9.45 -15.37
N LEU A 145 -4.12 -8.86 -15.67
CA LEU A 145 -3.06 -8.67 -14.68
C LEU A 145 -3.48 -7.71 -13.56
N ALA A 146 -4.21 -6.64 -13.89
CA ALA A 146 -4.74 -5.72 -12.91
C ALA A 146 -5.75 -6.40 -11.96
N GLU A 147 -6.57 -7.31 -12.46
CA GLU A 147 -7.51 -8.07 -11.64
C GLU A 147 -6.80 -9.05 -10.70
N ILE A 148 -5.77 -9.75 -11.21
CA ILE A 148 -4.92 -10.61 -10.37
C ILE A 148 -4.24 -9.80 -9.27
N ASP A 149 -3.71 -8.62 -9.59
CA ASP A 149 -3.09 -7.72 -8.62
C ASP A 149 -4.10 -7.26 -7.55
N ASP A 150 -5.33 -6.95 -7.95
CA ASP A 150 -6.40 -6.56 -7.01
C ASP A 150 -6.73 -7.74 -6.07
N ILE A 151 -6.92 -8.96 -6.59
CA ILE A 151 -7.16 -10.18 -5.79
C ILE A 151 -6.02 -10.41 -4.78
N LEU A 152 -4.77 -10.40 -5.24
CA LEU A 152 -3.60 -10.61 -4.36
C LEU A 152 -3.45 -9.50 -3.31
N THR A 153 -3.94 -8.30 -3.62
CA THR A 153 -3.94 -7.18 -2.68
C THR A 153 -5.06 -7.35 -1.64
N VAL A 154 -6.28 -7.68 -2.05
CA VAL A 154 -7.41 -7.97 -1.16
C VAL A 154 -7.06 -9.08 -0.17
N GLU A 155 -6.47 -10.19 -0.66
CA GLU A 155 -6.02 -11.29 0.20
C GLU A 155 -4.97 -10.84 1.23
N SER A 156 -4.13 -9.89 0.87
CA SER A 156 -3.20 -9.28 1.83
C SER A 156 -3.90 -8.41 2.85
N MET A 157 -4.88 -7.62 2.43
CA MET A 157 -5.64 -6.74 3.31
C MET A 157 -6.44 -7.54 4.33
N LYS A 158 -7.05 -8.66 3.93
CA LYS A 158 -7.74 -9.58 4.85
C LYS A 158 -6.84 -9.97 6.01
N LYS A 159 -5.57 -10.32 5.74
CA LYS A 159 -4.58 -10.66 6.78
C LYS A 159 -4.21 -9.51 7.71
N THR A 160 -4.44 -8.26 7.29
CA THR A 160 -4.20 -7.07 8.13
C THR A 160 -5.41 -6.71 9.00
N PHE A 161 -6.63 -7.15 8.62
CA PHE A 161 -7.85 -6.92 9.38
C PHE A 161 -8.28 -8.09 10.26
N ALA A 162 -7.84 -9.32 9.94
CA ALA A 162 -8.00 -10.50 10.79
C ALA A 162 -7.30 -10.32 12.15
#